data_AF-A0AAD5A173-F1
#
_entry.id   AF-A0AAD5A173-F1
#
_cell.length_a   1.000
_cell.length_b   1.000
_cell.length_c   1.000
_cell.angle_alpha   90.00
_cell.angle_beta   90.00
_cell.angle_gamma   90.00
#
_symmetry.space_group_name_H-M   'P 1'
#
loop_
_entity.id
_entity.type
_entity.pdbx_description
1 polymer ?
#
loop_
_entity_poly.entity_id
_entity_poly.type
_entity_poly.pdbx_seq_one_letter_code
_entity_poly.pdbx_strand_id
1 'polypeptide(L)'
;IINLTRPTDSWLEHVDFRMLFRCLSDEEVLQVFAAAVLERRIIFIAEELGTLSQVIHAVSVLLHPFIWQHTLISIVPKILIDVIMAPTPYLLGVQKCLADEVIDQSDLLAVDLSEGRKETFIKRIGDEDSILPPKLKEEILQALRSRSPNA
;
A
#
# COMPACT_ATOMS: atom_id res chain seq x y z
N ILE A 1 -37.10 4.68 -3.11
CA ILE A 1 -36.01 4.29 -2.19
C ILE A 1 -34.93 5.35 -2.33
N ILE A 2 -34.42 5.92 -1.23
CA ILE A 2 -33.36 6.94 -1.28
C ILE A 2 -32.06 6.25 -0.90
N ASN A 3 -31.15 6.09 -1.85
CA ASN A 3 -29.83 5.53 -1.59
C ASN A 3 -28.88 6.67 -1.22
N LEU A 4 -28.45 6.72 0.05
CA LEU A 4 -27.41 7.63 0.50
C LEU A 4 -26.04 7.10 0.06
N THR A 5 -25.62 7.47 -1.15
CA THR A 5 -24.23 7.31 -1.60
C THR A 5 -23.43 8.55 -1.23
N ARG A 6 -22.15 8.37 -0.83
CA ARG A 6 -21.22 9.47 -0.60
C ARG A 6 -21.04 10.28 -1.90
N PRO A 7 -20.98 11.63 -1.85
CA PRO A 7 -20.57 12.44 -2.99
C PRO A 7 -19.20 12.03 -3.52
N THR A 8 -18.95 12.22 -4.81
CA THR A 8 -17.59 12.11 -5.37
C THR A 8 -16.76 13.30 -4.89
N ASP A 9 -15.83 13.04 -3.97
CA ASP A 9 -14.81 14.02 -3.61
C ASP A 9 -13.83 14.18 -4.78
N SER A 10 -13.75 15.39 -5.34
CA SER A 10 -13.00 15.67 -6.58
C SER A 10 -11.49 15.41 -6.49
N TRP A 11 -10.95 15.32 -5.27
CA TRP A 11 -9.59 14.85 -5.00
C TRP A 11 -9.34 13.40 -5.44
N LEU A 12 -10.39 12.58 -5.57
CA LEU A 12 -10.30 11.16 -5.90
C LEU A 12 -10.43 10.87 -7.40
N GLU A 13 -10.88 11.84 -8.21
CA GLU A 13 -11.15 11.69 -9.66
C GLU A 13 -9.91 11.33 -10.51
N HIS A 14 -8.71 11.42 -9.92
CA HIS A 14 -7.43 11.25 -10.60
C HIS A 14 -6.61 10.05 -10.09
N VAL A 15 -7.14 9.25 -9.15
CA VAL A 15 -6.40 8.12 -8.55
C VAL A 15 -6.88 6.78 -9.12
N ASP A 16 -5.93 5.99 -9.58
CA ASP A 16 -6.15 4.78 -10.39
C ASP A 16 -5.74 3.52 -9.63
N PHE A 17 -6.73 2.73 -9.18
CA PHE A 17 -6.50 1.49 -8.45
C PHE A 17 -6.08 0.31 -9.33
N ARG A 18 -6.16 0.43 -10.67
CA ARG A 18 -5.87 -0.70 -11.57
C ARG A 18 -4.42 -1.19 -11.45
N MET A 19 -3.48 -0.29 -11.14
CA MET A 19 -2.09 -0.69 -10.87
C MET A 19 -1.95 -1.43 -9.53
N LEU A 20 -2.67 -1.00 -8.49
CA LEU A 20 -2.71 -1.68 -7.20
C LEU A 20 -3.25 -3.11 -7.35
N PHE A 21 -4.38 -3.28 -8.05
CA PHE A 21 -5.00 -4.58 -8.28
C PHE A 21 -4.34 -5.43 -9.39
N ARG A 22 -3.43 -4.85 -10.19
CA ARG A 22 -2.50 -5.60 -11.05
C ARG A 22 -1.31 -6.14 -10.24
N CYS A 23 -0.79 -5.33 -9.32
CA CYS A 23 0.42 -5.67 -8.57
C CYS A 23 0.17 -6.55 -7.34
N LEU A 24 -1.02 -6.52 -6.72
CA LEU A 24 -1.32 -7.20 -5.45
C LEU A 24 -2.66 -7.98 -5.52
N SER A 25 -2.74 -9.13 -4.83
CA SER A 25 -4.01 -9.84 -4.62
C SER A 25 -4.94 -9.08 -3.66
N ASP A 26 -6.22 -9.42 -3.65
CA ASP A 26 -7.22 -8.82 -2.75
C ASP A 26 -6.83 -8.97 -1.26
N GLU A 27 -6.22 -10.10 -0.90
CA GLU A 27 -5.68 -10.38 0.43
C GLU A 27 -4.43 -9.55 0.74
N GLU A 28 -3.54 -9.37 -0.25
CA GLU A 28 -2.33 -8.56 -0.11
C GLU A 28 -2.65 -7.06 0.00
N VAL A 29 -3.61 -6.57 -0.80
CA VAL A 29 -4.18 -5.22 -0.68
C VAL A 29 -4.78 -5.01 0.71
N LEU A 30 -5.51 -6.00 1.24
CA LEU A 30 -6.11 -5.90 2.56
C LEU A 30 -5.06 -5.88 3.70
N GLN A 31 -3.96 -6.63 3.56
CA GLN A 31 -2.84 -6.59 4.50
C GLN A 31 -2.09 -5.24 4.44
N VAL A 32 -1.88 -4.67 3.25
CA VAL A 32 -1.30 -3.34 3.07
C VAL A 32 -2.21 -2.25 3.64
N PHE A 33 -3.52 -2.32 3.38
CA PHE A 33 -4.51 -1.40 3.98
C PHE A 33 -4.52 -1.49 5.50
N ALA A 34 -4.53 -2.70 6.07
CA ALA A 34 -4.48 -2.91 7.51
C ALA A 34 -3.20 -2.32 8.15
N ALA A 35 -2.05 -2.47 7.48
CA ALA A 35 -0.79 -1.87 7.90
C ALA A 35 -0.82 -0.33 7.81
N ALA A 36 -1.46 0.24 6.79
CA ALA A 36 -1.59 1.69 6.63
C ALA A 36 -2.57 2.30 7.66
N VAL A 37 -3.66 1.61 8.00
CA VAL A 37 -4.60 2.02 9.06
C VAL A 37 -3.95 1.97 10.46
N LEU A 38 -2.97 1.10 10.67
CA LEU A 38 -2.13 1.07 11.88
C LEU A 38 -0.93 2.02 11.84
N GLU A 39 -0.84 2.94 10.87
CA GLU A 39 0.27 3.88 10.71
C GLU A 39 1.65 3.18 10.75
N ARG A 40 1.81 2.09 10.00
CA ARG A 40 3.09 1.37 9.94
C ARG A 40 4.11 2.05 9.03
N ARG A 41 5.37 1.69 9.20
CA ARG A 41 6.43 1.93 8.21
C ARG A 41 6.25 0.94 7.06
N ILE A 42 5.89 1.43 5.87
CA ILE A 42 5.67 0.61 4.67
C ILE A 42 6.58 1.10 3.55
N ILE A 43 7.28 0.16 2.92
CA ILE A 43 8.13 0.41 1.75
C ILE A 43 7.64 -0.45 0.59
N PHE A 44 7.30 0.19 -0.52
CA PHE A 44 6.99 -0.45 -1.79
C PHE A 44 8.24 -0.47 -2.66
N ILE A 45 8.49 -1.60 -3.32
CA ILE A 45 9.68 -1.82 -4.16
C ILE A 45 9.22 -2.18 -5.57
N ALA A 46 9.77 -1.53 -6.59
CA ALA A 46 9.48 -1.87 -8.00
C ALA A 46 10.60 -1.43 -8.94
N GLU A 47 10.57 -1.96 -10.16
CA GLU A 47 11.48 -1.57 -11.25
C GLU A 47 10.99 -0.26 -11.92
N GLU A 48 9.68 -0.19 -12.18
CA GLU A 48 9.02 0.97 -12.78
C GLU A 48 8.58 2.00 -11.73
N LEU A 49 9.00 3.26 -11.94
CA LEU A 49 8.63 4.39 -11.08
C LEU A 49 7.15 4.77 -11.16
N GLY A 50 6.49 4.50 -12.30
CA GLY A 50 5.04 4.69 -12.46
C GLY A 50 4.25 3.81 -11.49
N THR A 51 4.63 2.54 -11.41
CA THR A 51 4.03 1.54 -10.50
C THR A 51 4.14 1.95 -9.04
N LEU A 52 5.32 2.37 -8.56
CA LEU A 52 5.50 2.91 -7.20
C LEU A 52 4.53 4.07 -6.92
N SER A 53 4.48 5.04 -7.83
CA SER A 53 3.66 6.23 -7.68
C SER A 53 2.15 5.91 -7.64
N GLN A 54 1.65 5.16 -8.62
CA GLN A 54 0.23 4.78 -8.68
C GLN A 54 -0.20 3.94 -7.47
N VAL A 55 0.63 2.98 -7.04
CA VAL A 55 0.32 2.13 -5.88
C VAL A 55 0.31 2.92 -4.57
N ILE A 56 1.29 3.79 -4.33
CA ILE A 56 1.34 4.60 -3.10
C ILE A 56 0.19 5.62 -3.06
N HIS A 57 -0.15 6.25 -4.18
CA HIS A 57 -1.33 7.12 -4.24
C HIS A 57 -2.63 6.35 -4.03
N ALA A 58 -2.80 5.17 -4.65
CA ALA A 58 -3.96 4.30 -4.43
C ALA A 58 -4.10 3.87 -2.96
N VAL A 59 -3.01 3.47 -2.29
CA VAL A 59 -3.00 3.11 -0.86
C VAL A 59 -3.33 4.33 0.01
N SER A 60 -2.81 5.51 -0.29
CA SER A 60 -3.15 6.74 0.45
C SER A 60 -4.63 7.13 0.35
N VAL A 61 -5.31 6.73 -0.74
CA VAL A 61 -6.76 6.93 -0.94
C VAL A 61 -7.60 5.79 -0.37
N LEU A 62 -7.12 4.54 -0.39
CA LEU A 62 -7.80 3.41 0.25
C LEU A 62 -8.09 3.67 1.73
N LEU A 63 -7.27 4.47 2.39
CA LEU A 63 -7.47 4.88 3.77
C LEU A 63 -8.81 5.57 4.03
N HIS A 64 -9.47 6.22 3.05
CA HIS A 64 -10.32 7.33 3.49
C HIS A 64 -11.84 7.13 4.00
N PRO A 65 -12.86 9.35 5.35
CA PRO A 65 -12.30 10.82 5.51
C PRO A 65 -10.87 11.12 6.08
N PHE A 66 -10.29 10.28 6.95
CA PHE A 66 -8.85 10.15 7.24
C PHE A 66 -7.93 10.36 6.03
N ILE A 67 -6.78 10.99 6.26
CA ILE A 67 -5.70 11.23 5.30
C ILE A 67 -4.39 10.78 5.96
N TRP A 68 -3.45 10.19 5.22
CA TRP A 68 -2.12 9.86 5.76
C TRP A 68 -1.39 11.12 6.28
N GLN A 69 -1.01 11.14 7.56
CA GLN A 69 -0.43 12.33 8.21
C GLN A 69 1.11 12.36 8.23
N HIS A 70 1.77 11.23 7.96
CA HIS A 70 3.23 11.08 8.11
C HIS A 70 3.96 11.23 6.76
N THR A 71 5.27 10.99 6.76
CA THR A 71 6.09 11.05 5.55
C THR A 71 5.54 10.15 4.45
N LEU A 72 5.32 10.71 3.26
CA LEU A 72 4.97 9.99 2.04
C LEU A 72 5.93 10.44 0.93
N ILE A 73 6.71 9.51 0.39
CA ILE A 73 7.64 9.77 -0.72
C ILE A 73 7.45 8.65 -1.75
N SER A 74 6.69 8.94 -2.80
CA SER A 74 6.30 7.93 -3.81
C SER A 74 7.48 7.38 -4.61
N ILE A 75 8.59 8.14 -4.72
CA ILE A 75 9.87 7.71 -5.30
C ILE A 75 10.98 8.32 -4.46
N VAL A 76 11.68 7.51 -3.66
CA VAL A 76 12.84 7.92 -2.86
C VAL A 76 14.08 8.01 -3.77
N PRO A 77 14.68 9.20 -3.97
CA PRO A 77 15.94 9.33 -4.70
C PRO A 77 17.08 8.66 -3.92
N LYS A 78 18.09 8.07 -4.60
CA LYS A 78 19.21 7.38 -3.93
C LYS A 78 19.91 8.22 -2.84
N ILE A 79 20.04 9.53 -3.05
CA ILE A 79 20.67 10.45 -2.08
C ILE A 79 19.84 10.71 -0.82
N LEU A 80 18.59 10.23 -0.77
CA LEU A 80 17.71 10.30 0.40
C LEU A 80 17.34 8.91 0.94
N ILE A 81 18.06 7.84 0.55
CA ILE A 81 17.73 6.46 0.97
C ILE A 81 17.72 6.31 2.50
N ASP A 82 18.57 7.06 3.22
CA ASP A 82 18.63 7.11 4.68
C ASP A 82 17.28 7.41 5.37
N VAL A 83 16.29 7.97 4.65
CA VAL A 83 14.94 8.22 5.18
C VAL A 83 14.24 6.94 5.67
N ILE A 84 14.63 5.75 5.18
CA ILE A 84 14.12 4.46 5.67
C ILE A 84 14.45 4.20 7.15
N MET A 85 15.52 4.82 7.68
CA MET A 85 15.90 4.71 9.09
C MET A 85 15.04 5.56 10.03
N ALA A 86 14.05 6.30 9.51
CA ALA A 86 13.16 7.10 10.35
C ALA A 86 12.39 6.23 11.36
N PRO A 87 12.28 6.67 12.63
CA PRO A 87 11.51 5.96 13.66
C PRO A 87 10.00 6.24 13.58
N THR A 88 9.58 7.24 12.80
CA THR A 88 8.19 7.58 12.54
C THR A 88 7.59 6.70 11.44
N PRO A 89 6.25 6.57 11.36
CA PRO A 89 5.58 5.96 10.21
C PRO A 89 5.96 6.62 8.88
N TYR A 90 5.89 5.85 7.80
CA TYR A 90 6.06 6.38 6.44
C TYR A 90 5.41 5.47 5.38
N LEU A 91 5.11 6.06 4.22
CA LEU A 91 4.84 5.35 2.96
C LEU A 91 5.92 5.74 1.94
N LEU A 92 6.84 4.81 1.64
CA LEU A 92 7.99 5.07 0.76
C LEU A 92 7.94 4.17 -0.48
N GLY A 93 8.33 4.70 -1.64
CA GLY A 93 8.58 3.93 -2.85
C GLY A 93 10.06 3.90 -3.18
N VAL A 94 10.67 2.71 -3.20
CA VAL A 94 12.10 2.51 -3.43
C VAL A 94 12.29 1.75 -4.74
N GLN A 95 13.18 2.23 -5.61
CA GLN A 95 13.47 1.54 -6.86
C GLN A 95 14.28 0.27 -6.58
N LYS A 96 13.97 -0.84 -7.26
CA LYS A 96 14.49 -2.19 -6.95
C LYS A 96 16.02 -2.33 -6.92
N CYS A 97 16.75 -1.45 -7.62
CA CYS A 97 18.21 -1.35 -7.55
C CYS A 97 18.76 -0.84 -6.19
N LEU A 98 17.88 -0.50 -5.24
CA LEU A 98 18.16 -0.13 -3.85
C LEU A 98 17.41 -1.04 -2.85
N ALA A 99 16.87 -2.18 -3.30
CA ALA A 99 16.09 -3.08 -2.43
C ALA A 99 16.92 -3.66 -1.27
N ASP A 100 18.22 -3.89 -1.48
CA ASP A 100 19.11 -4.44 -0.45
C ASP A 100 19.22 -3.51 0.78
N GLU A 101 19.25 -2.19 0.56
CA GLU A 101 19.29 -1.15 1.61
C GLU A 101 18.04 -1.23 2.54
N VAL A 102 16.92 -1.73 2.02
CA VAL A 102 15.64 -1.89 2.75
C VAL A 102 15.60 -3.18 3.57
N ILE A 103 16.28 -4.24 3.12
CA ILE A 103 16.21 -5.58 3.74
C ILE A 103 16.76 -5.59 5.17
N ASP A 104 17.74 -4.74 5.48
CA ASP A 104 18.35 -4.68 6.81
C ASP A 104 17.46 -4.03 7.89
N GLN A 105 16.54 -3.12 7.52
CA GLN A 105 15.75 -2.31 8.46
C GLN A 105 14.69 -3.13 9.21
N SER A 106 14.66 -3.11 10.54
CA SER A 106 13.67 -3.85 11.34
C SER A 106 12.30 -3.17 11.36
N ASP A 107 11.26 -3.91 11.77
CA ASP A 107 9.93 -3.40 12.13
C ASP A 107 9.29 -2.48 11.07
N LEU A 108 9.29 -2.97 9.82
CA LEU A 108 8.59 -2.38 8.67
C LEU A 108 7.99 -3.48 7.78
N LEU A 109 7.04 -3.09 6.93
CA LEU A 109 6.44 -3.93 5.89
C LEU A 109 7.11 -3.59 4.55
N ALA A 110 7.83 -4.54 3.95
CA ALA A 110 8.46 -4.36 2.64
C ALA A 110 7.71 -5.16 1.56
N VAL A 111 7.20 -4.46 0.55
CA VAL A 111 6.27 -4.98 -0.47
C VAL A 111 6.90 -4.89 -1.86
N ASP A 112 7.28 -6.00 -2.48
CA ASP A 112 7.69 -6.03 -3.88
C ASP A 112 6.46 -6.02 -4.80
N LEU A 113 6.43 -5.08 -5.72
CA LEU A 113 5.38 -4.89 -6.73
C LEU A 113 5.82 -5.38 -8.12
N SER A 114 7.06 -5.84 -8.26
CA SER A 114 7.63 -6.30 -9.52
C SER A 114 6.87 -7.48 -10.13
N GLU A 115 6.85 -7.55 -11.45
CA GLU A 115 6.44 -8.76 -12.17
C GLU A 115 7.49 -9.87 -11.99
N GLY A 116 7.05 -11.12 -11.89
CA GLY A 116 7.94 -12.26 -11.70
C GLY A 116 8.66 -12.35 -10.34
N ARG A 117 8.28 -11.52 -9.35
CA ARG A 117 8.75 -11.64 -7.96
C ARG A 117 8.44 -13.03 -7.39
N LYS A 118 9.28 -13.51 -6.48
CA LYS A 118 9.06 -14.80 -5.77
C LYS A 118 8.02 -14.68 -4.66
N GLU A 119 8.06 -13.56 -3.95
CA GLU A 119 7.34 -13.30 -2.71
C GLU A 119 6.94 -11.82 -2.71
N THR A 120 5.70 -11.50 -2.35
CA THR A 120 5.21 -10.12 -2.30
C THR A 120 5.75 -9.37 -1.09
N PHE A 121 5.81 -10.03 0.06
CA PHE A 121 6.25 -9.41 1.30
C PHE A 121 7.66 -9.84 1.68
N ILE A 122 8.66 -9.09 1.20
CA ILE A 122 10.08 -9.32 1.53
C ILE A 122 10.32 -9.22 3.04
N LYS A 123 9.57 -8.35 3.73
CA LYS A 123 9.65 -8.20 5.19
C LYS A 123 8.27 -7.97 5.78
N ARG A 124 8.01 -8.61 6.91
CA ARG A 124 6.73 -8.64 7.65
C ARG A 124 7.00 -8.46 9.13
N ILE A 125 6.04 -7.90 9.85
CA ILE A 125 6.06 -7.77 11.32
C ILE A 125 5.45 -9.03 11.98
N GLY A 126 4.62 -9.78 11.24
CA GLY A 126 4.19 -11.15 11.60
C GLY A 126 2.78 -11.24 12.18
N ASP A 127 2.12 -10.10 12.40
CA ASP A 127 0.76 -10.00 12.92
C ASP A 127 -0.25 -9.51 11.86
N GLU A 128 0.18 -9.27 10.61
CA GLU A 128 -0.64 -8.64 9.55
C GLU A 128 -2.00 -9.31 9.35
N ASP A 129 -2.06 -10.64 9.44
CA ASP A 129 -3.28 -11.42 9.27
C ASP A 129 -4.29 -11.29 10.41
N SER A 130 -3.87 -10.72 11.56
CA SER A 130 -4.65 -10.57 12.79
C SER A 130 -5.06 -9.13 13.12
N ILE A 131 -4.55 -8.13 12.37
CA ILE A 131 -4.87 -6.69 12.56
C ILE A 131 -6.38 -6.44 12.50
N LEU A 132 -7.05 -7.04 11.51
CA LEU A 132 -8.48 -6.81 11.26
C LEU A 132 -9.33 -7.93 11.90
N PRO A 133 -10.44 -7.59 12.61
CA PRO A 133 -11.37 -8.57 13.13
C PRO A 133 -11.85 -9.54 12.03
N PRO A 134 -11.93 -10.86 12.27
CA PRO A 134 -12.16 -11.85 11.20
C PRO A 134 -13.38 -11.57 10.31
N LYS A 135 -14.50 -11.13 10.91
CA LYS A 135 -15.71 -10.74 10.16
C LYS A 135 -15.48 -9.55 9.23
N LEU A 136 -14.74 -8.53 9.68
CA LEU A 136 -14.42 -7.36 8.86
C LEU A 136 -13.48 -7.75 7.71
N LYS A 137 -12.53 -8.66 7.98
CA LYS A 137 -11.65 -9.23 6.95
C LYS A 137 -12.44 -9.99 5.88
N GLU A 138 -13.39 -10.82 6.29
CA GLU A 138 -14.26 -11.60 5.39
C GLU A 138 -15.17 -10.70 4.52
N GLU A 139 -15.88 -9.74 5.12
CA GLU A 139 -16.76 -8.79 4.41
C GLU A 139 -15.96 -7.91 3.41
N ILE A 140 -14.78 -7.41 3.78
CA ILE A 140 -13.94 -6.62 2.86
C ILE A 140 -13.41 -7.49 1.71
N LEU A 141 -12.95 -8.72 1.96
CA LEU A 141 -12.53 -9.63 0.89
C LEU A 141 -13.69 -9.98 -0.05
N GLN A 142 -14.90 -10.18 0.47
CA GLN A 142 -16.09 -10.40 -0.36
C GLN A 142 -16.41 -9.18 -1.21
N ALA A 143 -16.32 -7.97 -0.65
CA ALA A 143 -16.50 -6.72 -1.39
C ALA A 143 -15.44 -6.55 -2.50
N LEU A 144 -14.15 -6.74 -2.19
CA LEU A 144 -13.05 -6.65 -3.15
C LEU A 144 -13.23 -7.65 -4.31
N ARG A 145 -13.55 -8.92 -4.01
CA ARG A 145 -13.79 -9.96 -5.02
C ARG A 145 -15.04 -9.71 -5.87
N SER A 146 -15.97 -8.88 -5.39
CA SER A 146 -17.15 -8.45 -6.15
C SER A 146 -16.93 -7.23 -7.04
N ARG A 147 -15.72 -6.64 -7.07
CA ARG A 147 -15.43 -5.45 -7.88
C ARG A 147 -15.60 -5.73 -9.38
N SER A 148 -16.05 -4.72 -10.11
CA SER A 148 -15.97 -4.72 -11.57
C SER A 148 -14.49 -4.72 -11.99
N PRO A 149 -14.05 -5.51 -12.98
CA PRO A 149 -12.64 -5.56 -13.42
C PRO A 149 -12.14 -4.28 -14.11
N ASN A 150 -12.99 -3.25 -14.22
CA ASN A 150 -12.69 -1.95 -14.83
C ASN A 150 -12.65 -0.79 -13.81
N ALA A 151 -12.54 -1.11 -12.50
CA ALA A 151 -12.45 -0.14 -11.39
C ALA A 151 -11.03 -0.10 -10.79
#